data_AF-A0A2W1BIG6-F1
#
_entry.id   AF-A0A2W1BIG6-F1
#
_cell.length_a   1.000
_cell.length_b   1.000
_cell.length_c   1.000
_cell.angle_alpha   90.00
_cell.angle_beta   90.00
_cell.angle_gamma   90.00
#
_symmetry.space_group_name_H-M   'P 1'
#
loop_
_entity.id
_entity.type
_entity.pdbx_description
1 polymer ?
#
loop_
_entity_poly.entity_id
_entity_poly.type
_entity_poly.pdbx_seq_one_letter_code
_entity_poly.pdbx_strand_id
1 'polypeptide(L)'
;MGKESDEEDNEGARQRREQLTALKEAAYELLGKAWPKEPDTQEKYQDVFFEHCSKSYPTSSRSTQLAILASVARVLERLTVLSNVEPMETDNMPASNRDKAISSVTGHVVLIIEYTLQNSNQVRHRRDALNIMEILVKQLKDLNKTEELDKLRTIYQMYVQDLSKDSSHEIRTKVDSIKVHFK
;
A
#
# COMPACT_ATOMS: atom_id res chain seq x y z
N MET A 1 11.32 -23.98 -42.89
CA MET A 1 11.17 -24.69 -41.60
C MET A 1 11.82 -23.92 -40.43
N GLY A 2 11.82 -22.58 -40.42
CA GLY A 2 12.47 -21.79 -39.34
C GLY A 2 11.58 -20.70 -38.74
N LYS A 3 10.25 -20.78 -38.91
CA LYS A 3 9.30 -19.81 -38.33
C LYS A 3 8.45 -20.43 -37.21
N GLU A 4 8.04 -21.69 -37.36
CA GLU A 4 7.22 -22.39 -36.37
C GLU A 4 7.96 -22.60 -35.03
N SER A 5 9.27 -22.88 -35.07
CA SER A 5 10.08 -23.07 -33.85
C SER A 5 10.25 -21.79 -33.02
N ASP A 6 10.33 -20.63 -33.67
CA ASP A 6 10.49 -19.34 -32.98
C ASP A 6 9.15 -18.83 -32.42
N GLU A 7 8.03 -19.18 -33.07
CA GLU A 7 6.68 -18.84 -32.63
C GLU A 7 6.23 -19.67 -31.41
N GLU A 8 6.54 -20.97 -31.38
CA GLU A 8 6.21 -21.85 -30.24
C GLU A 8 6.98 -21.47 -28.95
N ASP A 9 8.27 -21.11 -29.06
CA ASP A 9 9.05 -20.68 -27.89
C ASP A 9 8.57 -19.32 -27.34
N ASN A 10 8.15 -18.42 -28.23
CA ASN A 10 7.63 -17.11 -27.84
C ASN A 10 6.26 -17.20 -27.16
N GLU A 11 5.37 -18.09 -27.63
CA GLU A 11 4.08 -18.36 -26.99
C GLU A 11 4.27 -19.01 -25.61
N GLY A 12 5.20 -19.97 -25.50
CA GLY A 12 5.57 -20.57 -24.21
C GLY A 12 6.13 -19.55 -23.21
N ALA A 13 6.99 -18.63 -23.66
CA ALA A 13 7.51 -17.55 -22.82
C ALA A 13 6.43 -16.56 -22.38
N ARG A 14 5.49 -16.24 -23.27
CA ARG A 14 4.34 -15.39 -22.95
C ARG A 14 3.45 -16.03 -21.90
N GLN A 15 3.06 -17.29 -22.08
CA GLN A 15 2.22 -18.02 -21.13
C GLN A 15 2.86 -18.08 -19.74
N ARG A 16 4.17 -18.34 -19.65
CA ARG A 16 4.91 -18.32 -18.37
C ARG A 16 4.84 -16.95 -17.68
N ARG A 17 4.96 -15.85 -18.42
CA ARG A 17 4.84 -14.48 -17.86
C ARG A 17 3.43 -14.20 -17.35
N GLU A 18 2.41 -14.63 -18.09
CA GLU A 18 1.00 -14.46 -17.69
C GLU A 18 0.69 -15.27 -16.43
N GLN A 19 1.12 -16.53 -16.36
CA GLN A 19 0.96 -17.38 -15.17
C GLN A 19 1.69 -16.81 -13.95
N LEU A 20 2.93 -16.33 -14.13
CA LEU A 20 3.68 -15.67 -13.05
C LEU A 20 2.97 -14.41 -12.55
N THR A 21 2.35 -13.64 -13.45
CA THR A 21 1.60 -12.44 -13.10
C THR A 21 0.35 -12.81 -12.30
N ALA A 22 -0.41 -13.79 -12.76
CA ALA A 22 -1.59 -14.31 -12.05
C ALA A 22 -1.23 -14.87 -10.66
N LEU A 23 -0.10 -15.58 -10.55
CA LEU A 23 0.40 -16.08 -9.27
C LEU A 23 0.72 -14.95 -8.30
N LYS A 24 1.39 -13.89 -8.76
CA LYS A 24 1.70 -12.71 -7.94
C LYS A 24 0.43 -12.01 -7.46
N GLU A 25 -0.54 -11.83 -8.34
CA GLU A 25 -1.84 -11.23 -8.00
C GLU A 25 -2.58 -12.04 -6.94
N ALA A 26 -2.67 -13.36 -7.13
CA ALA A 26 -3.29 -14.27 -6.17
C ALA A 26 -2.57 -14.25 -4.81
N ALA A 27 -1.23 -14.18 -4.81
CA ALA A 27 -0.44 -14.10 -3.60
C ALA A 27 -0.74 -12.81 -2.80
N TYR A 28 -0.71 -11.64 -3.44
CA TYR A 28 -1.03 -10.37 -2.76
C TYR A 28 -2.48 -10.31 -2.30
N GLU A 29 -3.42 -10.81 -3.11
CA GLU A 29 -4.82 -10.87 -2.73
C GLU A 29 -5.02 -11.75 -1.48
N LEU A 30 -4.42 -12.94 -1.46
CA LEU A 30 -4.49 -13.86 -0.34
C LEU A 30 -3.83 -13.28 0.90
N LEU A 31 -2.63 -12.72 0.80
CA LEU A 31 -1.91 -12.10 1.92
C LEU A 31 -2.75 -10.98 2.57
N GLY A 32 -3.38 -10.13 1.78
CA GLY A 32 -4.24 -9.07 2.32
C GLY A 32 -5.51 -9.62 2.97
N LYS A 33 -6.13 -10.66 2.40
CA LYS A 33 -7.36 -11.28 2.96
C LYS A 33 -7.09 -12.11 4.21
N ALA A 34 -5.95 -12.78 4.26
CA ALA A 34 -5.56 -13.72 5.31
C ALA A 34 -4.57 -13.11 6.31
N TRP A 35 -4.37 -11.78 6.28
CA TRP A 35 -3.47 -11.11 7.22
C TRP A 35 -3.80 -11.52 8.66
N PRO A 36 -2.80 -11.98 9.44
CA PRO A 36 -3.02 -12.53 10.77
C PRO A 36 -3.62 -11.49 11.70
N LYS A 37 -4.44 -11.93 12.67
CA LYS A 37 -4.96 -11.06 13.74
C LYS A 37 -4.05 -11.04 14.98
N GLU A 38 -3.18 -12.03 15.11
CA GLU A 38 -2.29 -12.24 16.25
C GLU A 38 -1.15 -11.19 16.25
N PRO A 39 -1.04 -10.33 17.28
CA PRO A 39 0.00 -9.29 17.36
C PRO A 39 1.42 -9.82 17.19
N ASP A 40 1.78 -10.91 17.85
CA ASP A 40 3.14 -11.50 17.77
C ASP A 40 3.50 -11.92 16.34
N THR A 41 2.52 -12.42 15.60
CA THR A 41 2.72 -12.79 14.20
C THR A 41 2.86 -11.54 13.33
N GLN A 42 2.05 -10.51 13.58
CA GLN A 42 2.17 -9.24 12.86
C GLN A 42 3.52 -8.57 13.11
N GLU A 43 4.01 -8.53 14.36
CA GLU A 43 5.31 -7.93 14.71
C GLU A 43 6.44 -8.55 13.88
N LYS A 44 6.43 -9.88 13.71
CA LYS A 44 7.43 -10.62 12.95
C LYS A 44 7.40 -10.36 11.44
N TYR A 45 6.23 -10.12 10.86
CA TYR A 45 6.04 -10.14 9.40
C TYR A 45 5.61 -8.80 8.79
N GLN A 46 5.17 -7.82 9.58
CA GLN A 46 4.69 -6.53 9.06
C GLN A 46 5.79 -5.82 8.25
N ASP A 47 7.00 -5.72 8.81
CA ASP A 47 8.10 -5.01 8.18
C ASP A 47 8.49 -5.68 6.86
N VAL A 48 8.65 -7.02 6.90
CA VAL A 48 8.92 -7.85 5.71
C VAL A 48 7.87 -7.65 4.63
N PHE A 49 6.59 -7.61 4.99
CA PHE A 49 5.49 -7.41 4.04
C PHE A 49 5.57 -6.02 3.38
N PHE A 50 5.68 -4.95 4.17
CA PHE A 50 5.69 -3.58 3.65
C PHE A 50 6.97 -3.25 2.87
N GLU A 51 8.13 -3.75 3.35
CA GLU A 51 9.39 -3.64 2.64
C GLU A 51 9.30 -4.34 1.27
N HIS A 52 8.80 -5.58 1.24
CA HIS A 52 8.63 -6.31 0.00
C HIS A 52 7.67 -5.60 -0.97
N CYS A 53 6.55 -5.09 -0.48
CA CYS A 53 5.59 -4.34 -1.29
C CYS A 53 6.23 -3.09 -1.90
N SER A 54 6.90 -2.26 -1.09
CA SER A 54 7.50 -1.02 -1.56
C SER A 54 8.64 -1.24 -2.56
N LYS A 55 9.47 -2.27 -2.37
CA LYS A 55 10.53 -2.63 -3.33
C LYS A 55 10.01 -3.22 -4.63
N SER A 56 8.95 -4.04 -4.55
CA SER A 56 8.41 -4.74 -5.72
C SER A 56 7.47 -3.87 -6.55
N TYR A 57 6.84 -2.87 -5.94
CA TYR A 57 5.82 -2.04 -6.57
C TYR A 57 6.30 -1.33 -7.85
N PRO A 58 7.47 -0.64 -7.88
CA PRO A 58 7.93 0.08 -9.07
C PRO A 58 8.23 -0.81 -10.28
N THR A 59 8.60 -2.08 -10.05
CA THR A 59 9.03 -3.01 -11.10
C THR A 59 7.94 -4.01 -11.49
N SER A 60 6.79 -3.96 -10.81
CA SER A 60 5.66 -4.85 -11.05
C SER A 60 4.83 -4.42 -12.25
N SER A 61 4.12 -5.38 -12.84
CA SER A 61 3.10 -5.08 -13.86
C SER A 61 1.99 -4.21 -13.24
N ARG A 62 1.25 -3.47 -14.07
CA ARG A 62 0.18 -2.59 -13.60
C ARG A 62 -0.91 -3.34 -12.82
N SER A 63 -1.21 -4.58 -13.22
CA SER A 63 -2.20 -5.42 -12.56
C SER A 63 -1.68 -5.96 -11.22
N THR A 64 -0.40 -6.36 -11.15
CA THR A 64 0.26 -6.70 -9.88
C THR A 64 0.35 -5.48 -8.95
N GLN A 65 0.61 -4.27 -9.45
CA GLN A 65 0.56 -3.04 -8.66
C GLN A 65 -0.83 -2.84 -8.01
N LEU A 66 -1.91 -3.05 -8.74
CA LEU A 66 -3.27 -2.98 -8.16
C LEU A 66 -3.50 -4.03 -7.08
N ALA A 67 -2.98 -5.25 -7.26
CA ALA A 67 -3.04 -6.29 -6.24
C ALA A 67 -2.25 -5.90 -4.97
N ILE A 68 -1.07 -5.28 -5.13
CA ILE A 68 -0.28 -4.73 -4.02
C ILE A 68 -1.06 -3.64 -3.28
N LEU A 69 -1.61 -2.64 -3.98
CA LEU A 69 -2.40 -1.56 -3.37
C LEU A 69 -3.58 -2.12 -2.55
N ALA A 70 -4.32 -3.07 -3.14
CA ALA A 70 -5.44 -3.71 -2.45
C ALA A 70 -5.00 -4.52 -1.22
N SER A 71 -3.84 -5.18 -1.29
CA SER A 71 -3.25 -5.92 -0.18
C SER A 71 -2.83 -4.99 0.96
N VAL A 72 -2.08 -3.92 0.63
CA VAL A 72 -1.62 -2.89 1.57
C VAL A 72 -2.80 -2.25 2.31
N ALA A 73 -3.85 -1.87 1.60
CA ALA A 73 -5.05 -1.29 2.23
C ALA A 73 -5.66 -2.24 3.28
N ARG A 74 -5.85 -3.52 2.92
CA ARG A 74 -6.41 -4.54 3.83
C ARG A 74 -5.51 -4.81 5.03
N VAL A 75 -4.19 -4.82 4.83
CA VAL A 75 -3.24 -5.05 5.93
C VAL A 75 -3.26 -3.88 6.89
N LEU A 76 -3.20 -2.64 6.40
CA LEU A 76 -3.24 -1.44 7.25
C LEU A 76 -4.48 -1.40 8.16
N GLU A 77 -5.66 -1.71 7.62
CA GLU A 77 -6.91 -1.78 8.39
C GLU A 77 -6.89 -2.80 9.53
N ARG A 78 -5.96 -3.78 9.47
CA ARG A 78 -5.86 -4.91 10.41
C ARG A 78 -4.62 -4.87 11.28
N LEU A 79 -3.72 -3.90 11.10
CA LEU A 79 -2.50 -3.82 11.88
C LEU A 79 -2.79 -3.43 13.33
N THR A 80 -2.35 -4.27 14.26
CA THR A 80 -2.52 -4.07 15.70
C THR A 80 -1.72 -2.87 16.19
N VAL A 81 -0.52 -2.64 15.65
CA VAL A 81 0.31 -1.48 15.97
C VAL A 81 -0.36 -0.15 15.60
N LEU A 82 -1.30 -0.16 14.64
CA LEU A 82 -2.10 0.99 14.20
C LEU A 82 -3.48 1.07 14.88
N SER A 83 -3.78 0.15 15.79
CA SER A 83 -5.06 0.09 16.51
C SER A 83 -5.01 0.88 17.83
N ASN A 84 -6.10 1.57 18.17
CA ASN A 84 -6.27 2.25 19.46
C ASN A 84 -6.66 1.33 20.62
N VAL A 85 -6.67 0.01 20.41
CA VAL A 85 -6.93 -0.95 21.48
C VAL A 85 -5.79 -0.84 22.49
N GLU A 86 -6.13 -0.50 23.74
CA GLU A 86 -5.16 -0.47 24.82
C GLU A 86 -4.52 -1.85 24.95
N PRO A 87 -3.18 -1.91 25.08
CA PRO A 87 -2.52 -3.17 25.33
C PRO A 87 -3.12 -3.80 26.58
N MET A 88 -3.69 -5.00 26.45
CA MET A 88 -3.98 -5.82 27.63
C MET A 88 -2.67 -6.00 28.40
N GLU A 89 -2.71 -6.23 29.72
CA GLU A 89 -1.50 -6.33 30.58
C GLU A 89 -0.44 -7.37 30.12
N THR A 90 -0.76 -8.18 29.10
CA THR A 90 0.11 -9.14 28.42
C THR A 90 0.80 -8.63 27.14
N ASP A 91 0.48 -7.43 26.64
CA ASP A 91 1.10 -6.84 25.44
C ASP A 91 2.51 -6.37 25.79
N ASN A 92 3.48 -7.25 25.58
CA ASN A 92 4.88 -7.07 25.92
C ASN A 92 5.65 -6.11 25.00
N MET A 93 4.99 -5.41 24.06
CA MET A 93 5.69 -4.53 23.12
C MET A 93 6.02 -3.20 23.80
N PRO A 94 7.31 -2.87 24.02
CA PRO A 94 7.69 -1.56 24.55
C PRO A 94 7.17 -0.47 23.61
N ALA A 95 6.70 0.65 24.16
CA ALA A 95 6.21 1.79 23.36
C ALA A 95 7.23 2.23 22.27
N SER A 96 8.53 2.13 22.56
CA SER A 96 9.61 2.41 21.62
C SER A 96 9.68 1.46 20.43
N ASN A 97 9.27 0.20 20.57
CA ASN A 97 9.22 -0.76 19.47
C ASN A 97 7.97 -0.52 18.62
N ARG A 98 6.84 -0.22 19.26
CA ARG A 98 5.60 0.13 18.54
C ARG A 98 5.81 1.36 17.65
N ASP A 99 6.48 2.38 18.18
CA ASP A 99 6.77 3.61 17.44
C ASP A 99 7.67 3.34 16.23
N LYS A 100 8.73 2.54 16.41
CA LYS A 100 9.58 2.11 15.28
C LYS A 100 8.81 1.34 14.22
N ALA A 101 7.91 0.44 14.63
CA ALA A 101 7.06 -0.30 13.69
C ALA A 101 6.15 0.64 12.89
N ILE A 102 5.50 1.59 13.56
CA ILE A 102 4.64 2.59 12.92
C ILE A 102 5.46 3.45 11.94
N SER A 103 6.64 3.93 12.35
CA SER A 103 7.52 4.71 11.48
C SER A 103 7.96 3.91 10.25
N SER A 104 8.30 2.62 10.42
CA SER A 104 8.73 1.75 9.31
C SER A 104 7.59 1.51 8.31
N VAL A 105 6.43 1.07 8.80
CA VAL A 105 5.22 0.85 7.99
C VAL A 105 4.86 2.11 7.21
N THR A 106 4.85 3.26 7.90
CA THR A 106 4.55 4.55 7.28
C THR A 106 5.55 4.87 6.17
N GLY A 107 6.85 4.68 6.42
CA GLY A 107 7.90 4.93 5.42
C GLY A 107 7.68 4.14 4.14
N HIS A 108 7.38 2.85 4.24
CA HIS A 108 7.11 2.00 3.07
C HIS A 108 5.82 2.39 2.33
N VAL A 109 4.76 2.73 3.07
CA VAL A 109 3.48 3.15 2.48
C VAL A 109 3.62 4.48 1.74
N VAL A 110 4.36 5.44 2.31
CA VAL A 110 4.73 6.72 1.70
C VAL A 110 5.39 6.49 0.33
N LEU A 111 6.37 5.59 0.24
CA LEU A 111 7.05 5.26 -1.02
C LEU A 111 6.08 4.71 -2.08
N ILE A 112 5.16 3.84 -1.70
CA ILE A 112 4.17 3.25 -2.63
C ILE A 112 3.21 4.34 -3.14
N ILE A 113 2.69 5.18 -2.24
CA ILE A 113 1.77 6.26 -2.60
C ILE A 113 2.46 7.25 -3.54
N GLU A 114 3.64 7.75 -3.14
CA GLU A 114 4.39 8.73 -3.92
C GLU A 114 4.71 8.21 -5.31
N TYR A 115 5.25 6.99 -5.42
CA TYR A 115 5.51 6.36 -6.71
C TYR A 115 4.24 6.27 -7.56
N THR A 116 3.10 5.91 -6.96
CA THR A 116 1.83 5.79 -7.69
C THR A 116 1.36 7.13 -8.24
N LEU A 117 1.36 8.17 -7.41
CA LEU A 117 0.87 9.50 -7.80
C LEU A 117 1.78 10.15 -8.85
N GLN A 118 3.09 9.91 -8.74
CA GLN A 118 4.08 10.41 -9.70
C GLN A 118 3.99 9.70 -11.05
N ASN A 119 3.83 8.37 -11.07
CA ASN A 119 4.08 7.57 -12.28
C ASN A 119 2.81 7.03 -12.96
N SER A 120 1.67 6.98 -12.27
CA SER A 120 0.43 6.47 -12.87
C SER A 120 -0.49 7.60 -13.29
N ASN A 121 -1.07 7.48 -14.48
CA ASN A 121 -2.20 8.29 -14.95
C ASN A 121 -3.54 7.55 -14.88
N GLN A 122 -3.53 6.30 -14.40
CA GLN A 122 -4.74 5.49 -14.29
C GLN A 122 -5.53 5.89 -13.04
N VAL A 123 -6.80 6.26 -13.25
CA VAL A 123 -7.73 6.67 -12.18
C VAL A 123 -7.76 5.63 -11.05
N ARG A 124 -7.82 4.33 -11.39
CA ARG A 124 -7.89 3.27 -10.39
C ARG A 124 -6.67 3.24 -9.46
N HIS A 125 -5.45 3.29 -10.00
CA HIS A 125 -4.22 3.31 -9.18
C HIS A 125 -4.16 4.52 -8.28
N ARG A 126 -4.41 5.72 -8.82
CA ARG A 126 -4.40 6.95 -8.03
C ARG A 126 -5.44 6.91 -6.92
N ARG A 127 -6.65 6.47 -7.21
CA ARG A 127 -7.72 6.32 -6.23
C ARG A 127 -7.34 5.34 -5.12
N ASP A 128 -6.80 4.18 -5.47
CA ASP A 128 -6.42 3.16 -4.49
C ASP A 128 -5.25 3.62 -3.61
N ALA A 129 -4.27 4.37 -4.17
CA ALA A 129 -3.22 5.02 -3.39
C ALA A 129 -3.75 6.11 -2.44
N LEU A 130 -4.69 6.95 -2.90
CA LEU A 130 -5.36 7.93 -2.04
C LEU A 130 -6.19 7.25 -0.94
N ASN A 131 -6.81 6.11 -1.22
CA ASN A 131 -7.53 5.33 -0.22
C ASN A 131 -6.58 4.82 0.88
N ILE A 132 -5.41 4.32 0.50
CA ILE A 132 -4.35 3.91 1.45
C ILE A 132 -3.90 5.10 2.31
N MET A 133 -3.65 6.26 1.69
CA MET A 133 -3.31 7.48 2.41
C MET A 133 -4.39 7.82 3.44
N GLU A 134 -5.66 7.79 3.04
CA GLU A 134 -6.79 8.12 3.92
C GLU A 134 -6.90 7.17 5.13
N ILE A 135 -6.73 5.86 4.92
CA ILE A 135 -6.72 4.86 6.00
C ILE A 135 -5.61 5.19 6.99
N LEU A 136 -4.38 5.36 6.51
CA LEU A 136 -3.22 5.57 7.35
C LEU A 136 -3.29 6.91 8.10
N VAL A 137 -3.73 7.98 7.43
CA VAL A 137 -3.92 9.29 8.08
C VAL A 137 -4.92 9.20 9.24
N LYS A 138 -6.04 8.50 9.07
CA LYS A 138 -7.03 8.32 10.14
C LYS A 138 -6.42 7.62 11.35
N GLN A 139 -5.76 6.48 11.11
CA GLN A 139 -5.12 5.69 12.18
C GLN A 139 -4.01 6.47 12.91
N LEU A 140 -3.16 7.19 12.18
CA LEU A 140 -2.08 7.97 12.78
C LEU A 140 -2.60 9.18 13.57
N LYS A 141 -3.71 9.81 13.14
CA LYS A 141 -4.38 10.86 13.94
C LYS A 141 -4.91 10.30 15.26
N ASP A 142 -5.56 9.15 15.19
CA ASP A 142 -6.13 8.48 16.36
C ASP A 142 -5.04 8.10 17.38
N LEU A 143 -3.81 7.86 16.91
CA LEU A 143 -2.62 7.55 17.71
C LEU A 143 -1.73 8.75 18.06
N ASN A 144 -2.09 9.97 17.65
CA ASN A 144 -1.29 11.19 17.81
C ASN A 144 0.15 11.10 17.24
N LYS A 145 0.33 10.41 16.12
CA LYS A 145 1.63 10.23 15.44
C LYS A 145 1.94 11.36 14.47
N THR A 146 2.34 12.51 15.02
CA THR A 146 2.50 13.76 14.27
C THR A 146 3.61 13.70 13.21
N GLU A 147 4.74 13.07 13.50
CA GLU A 147 5.87 12.97 12.55
C GLU A 147 5.49 12.15 11.31
N GLU A 148 4.81 11.02 11.51
CA GLU A 148 4.30 10.18 10.43
C GLU A 148 3.19 10.86 9.63
N LEU A 149 2.29 11.59 10.30
CA LEU A 149 1.27 12.40 9.63
C LEU A 149 1.87 13.47 8.73
N ASP A 150 2.94 14.12 9.17
CA ASP A 150 3.61 15.16 8.38
C ASP A 150 4.22 14.60 7.09
N LYS A 151 4.75 13.37 7.10
CA LYS A 151 5.24 12.70 5.87
C LYS A 151 4.12 12.55 4.83
N LEU A 152 2.93 12.12 5.26
CA LEU A 152 1.77 11.97 4.37
C LEU A 152 1.23 13.34 3.92
N ARG A 153 1.25 14.34 4.82
CA ARG A 153 0.88 15.73 4.51
C ARG A 153 1.77 16.32 3.42
N THR A 154 3.08 16.08 3.47
CA THR A 154 4.02 16.53 2.43
C THR A 154 3.67 15.95 1.06
N ILE A 155 3.42 14.64 0.97
CA ILE A 155 2.98 14.01 -0.29
C ILE A 155 1.66 14.64 -0.76
N TYR A 156 0.67 14.76 0.13
CA TYR A 156 -0.61 15.36 -0.22
C TYR A 156 -0.45 16.77 -0.80
N GLN A 157 0.33 17.63 -0.14
CA GLN A 157 0.59 19.00 -0.60
C GLN A 157 1.32 19.05 -1.94
N MET A 158 2.19 18.09 -2.23
CA MET A 158 2.90 18.00 -3.50
C MET A 158 1.94 17.75 -4.68
N TYR A 159 0.96 16.86 -4.51
CA TYR A 159 0.09 16.42 -5.61
C TYR A 159 -1.31 17.04 -5.62
N VAL A 160 -1.74 17.73 -4.55
CA VAL A 160 -3.12 18.23 -4.39
C VAL A 160 -3.55 19.15 -5.54
N GLN A 161 -2.68 20.04 -6.03
CA GLN A 161 -3.06 21.02 -7.05
C GLN A 161 -3.48 20.35 -8.36
N ASP A 162 -2.79 19.27 -8.73
CA ASP A 162 -3.08 18.50 -9.94
C ASP A 162 -4.28 17.58 -9.71
N LEU A 163 -4.31 16.87 -8.58
CA LEU A 163 -5.38 15.91 -8.28
C LEU A 163 -6.74 16.58 -8.06
N SER A 164 -6.79 17.80 -7.51
CA SER A 164 -8.04 18.58 -7.37
C SER A 164 -8.63 19.03 -8.71
N LYS A 165 -7.82 19.05 -9.78
CA LYS A 165 -8.24 19.39 -11.15
C LYS A 165 -8.41 18.16 -12.04
N ASP A 166 -8.19 16.95 -11.50
CA ASP A 166 -8.31 15.70 -12.26
C ASP A 166 -9.72 15.59 -12.85
N SER A 167 -9.83 15.10 -14.08
CA SER A 167 -11.12 14.91 -14.78
C SER A 167 -12.05 13.93 -14.04
N SER A 168 -11.49 12.96 -13.30
CA SER A 168 -12.24 11.97 -12.55
C SER A 168 -12.82 12.56 -11.27
N HIS A 169 -14.14 12.48 -11.13
CA HIS A 169 -14.83 12.85 -9.89
C HIS A 169 -14.35 12.01 -8.69
N GLU A 170 -14.07 10.72 -8.90
CA GLU A 170 -13.59 9.81 -7.84
C GLU A 170 -12.28 10.30 -7.21
N ILE A 171 -11.36 10.82 -8.02
CA ILE A 171 -10.08 11.37 -7.54
C ILE A 171 -10.32 12.64 -6.74
N ARG A 172 -11.09 13.58 -7.29
CA ARG A 172 -11.38 14.86 -6.62
C ARG A 172 -12.05 14.64 -5.26
N THR A 173 -13.04 13.75 -5.18
CA THR A 173 -13.71 13.43 -3.90
C THR A 173 -12.75 12.83 -2.88
N LYS A 174 -11.82 11.96 -3.29
CA LYS A 174 -10.83 11.40 -2.36
C LYS A 174 -9.86 12.46 -1.84
N VAL A 175 -9.41 13.37 -2.70
CA VAL A 175 -8.56 14.51 -2.29
C VAL A 175 -9.28 15.37 -1.25
N ASP A 176 -10.53 15.73 -1.50
CA ASP A 176 -11.31 16.54 -0.57
C ASP A 176 -11.57 15.82 0.76
N SER A 177 -11.81 14.50 0.74
CA SER A 177 -11.93 13.67 1.96
C SER A 177 -10.63 13.72 2.77
N ILE A 178 -9.47 13.50 2.14
CA ILE A 178 -8.18 13.50 2.82
C ILE A 178 -7.88 14.89 3.41
N LYS A 179 -8.23 15.97 2.69
CA LYS A 179 -8.02 17.35 3.13
C LYS A 179 -8.56 17.63 4.53
N VAL A 180 -9.70 17.03 4.89
CA VAL A 180 -10.33 17.28 6.20
C VAL A 180 -9.49 16.75 7.36
N HIS A 181 -8.63 15.76 7.09
CA HIS A 181 -7.78 15.16 8.10
C HIS A 181 -6.50 15.96 8.36
N PHE A 182 -6.05 16.78 7.41
CA PHE A 182 -4.85 17.62 7.60
C PHE A 182 -5.15 19.02 8.16
N LYS A 183 -6.42 19.38 8.29
CA LYS A 183 -6.88 20.54 9.06
C LYS A 183 -6.85 20.24 10.55
#